data_AF-A0A5J4YAA4-F1
#
_entry.id   AF-A0A5J4YAA4-F1
#
_cell.length_a   1.000
_cell.length_b   1.000
_cell.length_c   1.000
_cell.angle_alpha   90.00
_cell.angle_beta   90.00
_cell.angle_gamma   90.00
#
_symmetry.space_group_name_H-M   'P 1'
#
loop_
_entity.id
_entity.type
_entity.pdbx_description
1 polymer ?
#
loop_
_entity_poly.entity_id
_entity_poly.type
_entity_poly.pdbx_seq_one_letter_code
_entity_poly.pdbx_strand_id
1 'polypeptide(L)'
;MSQDIMAVQQQILQPLIDKGQDVLLVAHSIAGYAGGAAALGLSKTAGTAAGKTGGILGVIFIAAFLSYRDAKPFMKLTNGSWPPDFTVDEEKGVWMFAEPFKLYEPDVPNLLASEAVAALRPMSLRAVVDISPGLVTDWAKSVYKGRMAYIRCTKDAQVPVADQDLMLEKSGGEWIVRSMAAGHSPFLSYPAELAKTIVSLAEEFMD
;
A
#
# COMPACT_ATOMS: atom_id res chain seq x y z
N MET A 1 -4.16 11.89 5.78
CA MET A 1 -4.86 10.67 5.33
C MET A 1 -6.14 10.95 4.53
N SER A 2 -7.20 11.56 5.09
CA SER A 2 -8.44 11.80 4.31
C SER A 2 -8.23 12.64 3.05
N GLN A 3 -7.40 13.69 3.13
CA GLN A 3 -7.01 14.49 1.98
C GLN A 3 -6.22 13.68 0.94
N ASP A 4 -5.31 12.79 1.38
CA ASP A 4 -4.53 11.92 0.49
C ASP A 4 -5.44 10.94 -0.26
N ILE A 5 -6.41 10.34 0.46
CA ILE A 5 -7.43 9.44 -0.12
C ILE A 5 -8.21 10.18 -1.21
N MET A 6 -8.72 11.37 -0.90
CA MET A 6 -9.46 12.19 -1.86
C MET A 6 -8.60 12.58 -3.06
N ALA A 7 -7.34 12.97 -2.84
CA ALA A 7 -6.43 13.34 -3.92
C ALA A 7 -6.16 12.16 -4.86
N VAL A 8 -5.83 10.98 -4.32
CA VAL A 8 -5.63 9.76 -5.14
C VAL A 8 -6.91 9.41 -5.89
N GLN A 9 -8.06 9.42 -5.22
CA GLN A 9 -9.32 9.07 -5.83
C GLN A 9 -9.74 10.05 -6.94
N GLN A 10 -9.76 11.35 -6.65
CA GLN A 10 -10.35 12.36 -7.54
C GLN A 10 -9.39 12.89 -8.60
N GLN A 11 -8.09 12.95 -8.30
CA GLN A 11 -7.11 13.55 -9.22
C GLN A 11 -6.39 12.50 -10.07
N ILE A 12 -6.36 11.24 -9.64
CA ILE A 12 -5.65 10.16 -10.33
C ILE A 12 -6.61 9.08 -10.83
N LEU A 13 -7.35 8.42 -9.93
CA LEU A 13 -8.15 7.24 -10.31
C LEU A 13 -9.38 7.61 -11.15
N GLN A 14 -10.19 8.58 -10.69
CA GLN A 14 -11.41 8.99 -11.38
C GLN A 14 -11.14 9.48 -12.82
N PRO A 15 -10.13 10.33 -13.09
CA PRO A 15 -9.82 10.77 -14.45
C PRO A 15 -9.38 9.64 -15.40
N LEU A 16 -8.69 8.61 -14.91
CA LEU A 16 -8.34 7.44 -15.72
C LEU A 16 -9.59 6.61 -16.06
N ILE A 17 -10.43 6.38 -15.06
CA ILE A 17 -11.66 5.60 -15.20
C ILE A 17 -12.68 6.29 -16.11
N ASP A 18 -12.83 7.62 -16.00
CA ASP A 18 -13.76 8.39 -16.84
C ASP A 18 -13.30 8.44 -18.31
N LYS A 19 -12.01 8.21 -18.59
CA LYS A 19 -11.49 7.96 -19.94
C LYS A 19 -11.76 6.53 -20.44
N GLY A 20 -12.46 5.72 -19.65
CA GLY A 20 -12.77 4.33 -19.97
C GLY A 20 -11.62 3.36 -19.74
N GLN A 21 -10.61 3.73 -18.94
CA GLN A 21 -9.45 2.88 -18.69
C GLN A 21 -9.72 1.90 -17.55
N ASP A 22 -9.20 0.69 -17.72
CA ASP A 22 -9.10 -0.30 -16.66
C ASP A 22 -7.81 -0.11 -15.88
N VAL A 23 -7.93 -0.10 -14.55
CA VAL A 23 -6.85 0.27 -13.64
C VAL A 23 -6.54 -0.89 -12.70
N LEU A 24 -5.28 -1.25 -12.60
CA LEU A 24 -4.76 -2.10 -11.54
C LEU A 24 -4.11 -1.21 -10.48
N LEU A 25 -4.69 -1.14 -9.28
CA LEU A 25 -4.14 -0.31 -8.22
C LEU A 25 -3.08 -1.09 -7.43
N VAL A 26 -1.85 -0.60 -7.42
CA VAL A 26 -0.75 -1.19 -6.65
C VAL A 26 -0.36 -0.25 -5.52
N ALA A 27 -0.43 -0.72 -4.28
CA ALA A 27 -0.12 0.05 -3.07
C ALA A 27 1.03 -0.61 -2.30
N HIS A 28 2.12 0.14 -2.09
CA HIS A 28 3.29 -0.31 -1.35
C HIS A 28 3.37 0.35 0.03
N SER A 29 3.79 -0.41 1.05
CA SER A 29 4.07 0.12 2.39
C SER A 29 2.89 0.92 2.95
N ILE A 30 3.13 2.14 3.43
CA ILE A 30 2.11 3.03 4.01
C ILE A 30 1.01 3.43 3.01
N ALA A 31 1.26 3.32 1.70
CA ALA A 31 0.25 3.58 0.68
C ALA A 31 -0.92 2.59 0.75
N GLY A 32 -0.76 1.45 1.44
CA GLY A 32 -1.87 0.52 1.70
C GLY A 32 -3.05 1.18 2.42
N TYR A 33 -2.81 2.17 3.28
CA TYR A 33 -3.88 2.92 3.93
C TYR A 33 -4.65 3.80 2.93
N ALA A 34 -3.97 4.78 2.34
CA ALA A 34 -4.62 5.76 1.45
C ALA A 34 -5.10 5.11 0.14
N GLY A 35 -4.24 4.30 -0.49
CA GLY A 35 -4.53 3.62 -1.75
C GLY A 35 -5.68 2.64 -1.62
N GLY A 36 -5.66 1.79 -0.58
CA GLY A 36 -6.76 0.87 -0.31
C GLY A 36 -8.10 1.60 -0.15
N ALA A 37 -8.13 2.71 0.59
CA ALA A 37 -9.35 3.49 0.81
C ALA A 37 -9.80 4.26 -0.45
N ALA A 38 -8.87 4.75 -1.26
CA ALA A 38 -9.16 5.49 -2.49
C ALA A 38 -9.86 4.63 -3.55
N ALA A 39 -9.75 3.30 -3.50
CA ALA A 39 -10.43 2.40 -4.41
C ALA A 39 -11.95 2.25 -4.16
N LEU A 40 -12.47 2.83 -3.07
CA LEU A 40 -13.89 2.74 -2.71
C LEU A 40 -14.78 3.33 -3.81
N GLY A 41 -15.77 2.56 -4.26
CA GLY A 41 -16.75 2.99 -5.26
C GLY A 41 -16.23 3.04 -6.69
N LEU A 42 -14.97 2.66 -6.94
CA LEU A 42 -14.32 2.75 -8.25
C LEU A 42 -14.10 1.41 -8.95
N SER A 43 -14.73 0.33 -8.48
CA SER A 43 -14.53 -0.99 -9.08
C SER A 43 -15.08 -1.07 -10.50
N LYS A 44 -14.44 -1.88 -11.35
CA LYS A 44 -14.93 -2.18 -12.70
C LYS A 44 -16.38 -2.68 -12.70
N THR A 45 -16.74 -3.54 -11.74
CA THR A 45 -18.11 -4.05 -11.60
C THR A 45 -19.12 -2.93 -11.34
N ALA A 46 -18.80 -2.00 -10.42
CA ALA A 46 -19.64 -0.85 -10.13
C ALA A 46 -19.72 0.11 -11.33
N GLY A 47 -18.60 0.35 -12.01
CA GLY A 47 -18.52 1.14 -13.22
C GLY A 47 -19.42 0.60 -14.34
N THR A 48 -19.30 -0.68 -14.67
CA THR A 48 -20.11 -1.35 -15.70
C THR A 48 -21.60 -1.27 -15.37
N ALA A 49 -22.00 -1.50 -14.10
CA ALA A 49 -23.39 -1.37 -13.68
C ALA A 49 -23.94 0.06 -13.86
N ALA A 50 -23.07 1.07 -13.81
CA ALA A 50 -23.39 2.48 -14.05
C ALA A 50 -23.18 2.92 -15.52
N GLY A 51 -22.96 1.98 -16.45
CA GLY A 51 -22.75 2.28 -17.87
C GLY A 51 -21.36 2.85 -18.20
N LYS A 52 -20.40 2.81 -17.28
CA LYS A 52 -19.01 3.20 -17.52
C LYS A 52 -18.22 2.05 -18.13
N THR A 53 -17.24 2.37 -18.97
CA THR A 53 -16.35 1.39 -19.60
C THR A 53 -15.05 1.14 -18.85
N GLY A 54 -14.66 2.02 -17.92
CA GLY A 54 -13.46 1.88 -17.09
C GLY A 54 -13.76 1.49 -15.64
N GLY A 55 -12.71 1.14 -14.90
CA GLY A 55 -12.79 0.91 -13.46
C GLY A 55 -11.57 0.17 -12.93
N ILE A 56 -11.50 0.05 -11.59
CA ILE A 56 -10.44 -0.72 -10.95
C ILE A 56 -10.73 -2.21 -11.10
N LEU A 57 -9.80 -2.93 -11.73
CA LEU A 57 -9.85 -4.37 -11.91
C LEU A 57 -9.61 -5.08 -10.59
N GLY A 58 -8.59 -4.64 -9.85
CA GLY A 58 -8.26 -5.16 -8.54
C GLY A 58 -7.22 -4.32 -7.84
N VAL A 59 -6.91 -4.70 -6.60
CA VAL A 59 -5.97 -3.98 -5.74
C VAL A 59 -4.88 -4.95 -5.27
N ILE A 60 -3.62 -4.59 -5.52
CA ILE A 60 -2.44 -5.35 -5.13
C ILE A 60 -1.69 -4.56 -4.07
N PHE A 61 -1.42 -5.21 -2.93
CA PHE A 61 -0.65 -4.65 -1.84
C PHE A 61 0.73 -5.28 -1.81
N ILE A 62 1.79 -4.49 -1.71
CA ILE A 62 3.18 -5.00 -1.65
C ILE A 62 3.77 -4.58 -0.31
N ALA A 63 4.07 -5.55 0.56
CA ALA A 63 4.62 -5.28 1.89
C ALA A 63 3.89 -4.11 2.62
N ALA A 64 2.58 -4.03 2.41
CA ALA A 64 1.81 -2.84 2.73
C ALA A 64 1.18 -2.95 4.12
N PHE A 65 0.97 -1.80 4.73
CA PHE A 65 0.13 -1.70 5.92
C PHE A 65 -1.35 -1.81 5.54
N LEU A 66 -2.11 -2.61 6.28
CA LEU A 66 -3.53 -2.79 6.07
C LEU A 66 -4.32 -2.17 7.23
N SER A 67 -5.37 -1.40 6.92
CA SER A 67 -6.34 -0.96 7.93
C SER A 67 -7.28 -2.11 8.28
N TYR A 68 -7.46 -2.38 9.56
CA TYR A 68 -8.48 -3.31 10.09
C TYR A 68 -9.25 -2.64 11.25
N ARG A 69 -10.37 -3.23 11.67
CA ARG A 69 -11.34 -2.60 12.59
C ARG A 69 -10.70 -2.10 13.89
N ASP A 70 -9.80 -2.89 14.47
CA ASP A 70 -9.14 -2.57 15.74
C ASP A 70 -7.71 -2.04 15.55
N ALA A 71 -7.34 -1.66 14.33
CA ALA A 71 -6.03 -1.07 14.07
C ALA A 71 -5.91 0.24 14.85
N LYS A 72 -4.80 0.38 15.58
CA LYS A 72 -4.45 1.63 16.26
C LYS A 72 -3.48 2.41 15.37
N PRO A 73 -3.63 3.75 15.27
CA PRO A 73 -2.60 4.56 14.64
C PRO A 73 -1.25 4.31 15.27
N PHE A 74 -0.20 4.40 14.48
CA PHE A 74 1.17 4.10 14.89
C PHE A 74 1.54 4.83 16.21
N MET A 75 1.18 6.11 16.33
CA MET A 75 1.45 6.89 17.54
C MET A 75 0.67 6.46 18.79
N LYS A 76 -0.47 5.76 18.64
CA LYS A 76 -1.16 5.16 19.78
C LYS A 76 -0.50 3.86 20.23
N LEU A 77 0.23 3.17 19.34
CA LEU A 77 1.01 1.98 19.69
C LEU A 77 2.28 2.34 20.47
N THR A 78 2.85 3.51 20.20
CA THR A 78 4.07 4.00 20.85
C THR A 78 3.82 4.90 22.07
N ASN A 79 2.58 4.96 22.56
CA ASN A 79 2.16 5.82 23.68
C ASN A 79 2.54 7.30 23.50
N GLY A 80 2.50 7.81 22.26
CA GLY A 80 2.83 9.18 21.92
C GLY A 80 4.31 9.45 21.65
N SER A 81 5.19 8.44 21.76
CA SER A 81 6.62 8.61 21.46
C SER A 81 6.94 8.30 19.99
N TRP A 82 7.78 9.10 19.38
CA TRP A 82 8.33 8.78 18.06
C TRP A 82 9.35 7.63 18.16
N PRO A 83 9.43 6.74 17.17
CA PRO A 83 10.48 5.73 17.11
C PRO A 83 11.86 6.39 17.06
N PRO A 84 12.88 5.78 17.66
CA PRO A 84 14.25 6.30 17.59
C PRO A 84 14.77 6.39 16.16
N ASP A 85 14.23 5.57 15.25
CA ASP A 85 14.62 5.55 13.84
C ASP A 85 13.99 6.69 13.03
N PHE A 86 13.18 7.58 13.63
CA PHE A 86 12.55 8.71 12.96
C PHE A 86 13.22 10.03 13.36
N THR A 87 13.56 10.86 12.37
CA THR A 87 13.88 12.28 12.55
C THR A 87 12.61 13.09 12.30
N VAL A 88 12.14 13.81 13.32
CA VAL A 88 10.85 14.52 13.30
C VAL A 88 11.06 16.03 13.34
N ASP A 89 10.36 16.74 12.45
CA ASP A 89 10.22 18.20 12.44
C ASP A 89 8.74 18.53 12.69
N GLU A 90 8.39 18.79 13.96
CA GLU A 90 7.02 19.08 14.36
C GLU A 90 6.50 20.41 13.81
N GLU A 91 7.37 21.41 13.66
CA GLU A 91 7.01 22.73 13.13
C GLU A 91 6.58 22.63 11.67
N LYS A 92 7.33 21.86 10.86
CA LYS A 92 6.96 21.61 9.46
C LYS A 92 5.94 20.48 9.29
N GLY A 93 5.65 19.73 10.35
CA GLY A 93 4.70 18.63 10.31
C GLY A 93 5.18 17.43 9.48
N VAL A 94 6.50 17.16 9.46
CA VAL A 94 7.11 16.09 8.66
C VAL A 94 8.08 15.21 9.44
N TRP A 95 8.37 14.02 8.91
CA TRP A 95 9.38 13.10 9.41
C TRP A 95 10.17 12.44 8.28
N MET A 96 11.34 11.89 8.63
CA MET A 96 12.16 11.01 7.79
C MET A 96 12.74 9.88 8.63
N PHE A 97 13.26 8.84 7.97
CA PHE A 97 14.10 7.87 8.65
C PHE A 97 15.46 8.50 9.01
N ALA A 98 15.92 8.25 10.24
CA ALA A 98 17.24 8.66 10.71
C ALA A 98 18.36 7.95 9.92
N GLU A 99 18.13 6.68 9.56
CA GLU A 99 19.01 5.88 8.71
C GLU A 99 18.26 5.40 7.46
N PRO A 100 18.04 6.26 6.46
CA PRO A 100 17.19 5.94 5.30
C PRO A 100 17.73 4.81 4.44
N PHE A 101 19.03 4.52 4.49
CA PHE A 101 19.64 3.41 3.75
C PHE A 101 19.08 2.04 4.18
N LYS A 102 18.74 1.88 5.47
CA LYS A 102 18.16 0.64 6.02
C LYS A 102 16.80 0.26 5.40
N LEU A 103 16.11 1.20 4.76
CA LEU A 103 14.87 0.92 4.01
C LEU A 103 15.09 -0.03 2.83
N TYR A 104 16.31 -0.08 2.32
CA TYR A 104 16.67 -0.80 1.11
C TYR A 104 17.43 -2.10 1.40
N GLU A 105 17.72 -2.36 2.68
CA GLU A 105 18.25 -3.65 3.12
C GLU A 105 17.16 -4.75 3.11
N PRO A 106 17.54 -6.04 2.98
CA PRO A 106 18.91 -6.55 2.84
C PRO A 106 19.39 -6.69 1.39
N ASP A 107 18.56 -6.40 0.38
CA ASP A 107 18.76 -6.93 -0.97
C ASP A 107 18.74 -5.92 -2.11
N VAL A 108 18.50 -4.64 -1.86
CA VAL A 108 18.70 -3.63 -2.89
C VAL A 108 20.20 -3.36 -3.04
N PRO A 109 20.77 -3.42 -4.26
CA PRO A 109 22.17 -3.08 -4.49
C PRO A 109 22.53 -1.68 -4.00
N ASN A 110 23.69 -1.53 -3.34
CA ASN A 110 24.08 -0.28 -2.69
C ASN A 110 23.99 0.97 -3.59
N LEU A 111 24.35 0.86 -4.87
CA LEU A 111 24.25 1.98 -5.80
C LEU A 111 22.79 2.44 -5.97
N LEU A 112 21.87 1.50 -6.20
CA LEU A 112 20.44 1.78 -6.33
C LEU A 112 19.85 2.29 -5.01
N ALA A 113 20.30 1.73 -3.88
CA ALA A 113 19.88 2.20 -2.57
C ALA A 113 20.32 3.65 -2.32
N SER A 114 21.57 4.02 -2.66
CA SER A 114 22.06 5.40 -2.55
C SER A 114 21.27 6.37 -3.43
N GLU A 115 20.96 5.98 -4.67
CA GLU A 115 20.12 6.79 -5.57
C GLU A 115 18.70 6.96 -5.01
N ALA A 116 18.11 5.88 -4.49
CA ALA A 116 16.77 5.91 -3.91
C ALA A 116 16.72 6.76 -2.63
N VAL A 117 17.72 6.67 -1.75
CA VAL A 117 17.89 7.54 -0.58
C VAL A 117 17.94 9.01 -1.00
N ALA A 118 18.70 9.34 -2.05
CA ALA A 118 18.82 10.71 -2.54
C ALA A 118 17.49 11.28 -3.10
N ALA A 119 16.58 10.40 -3.52
CA ALA A 119 15.25 10.78 -4.01
C ALA A 119 14.19 10.90 -2.91
N LEU A 120 14.50 10.49 -1.67
CA LEU A 120 13.54 10.55 -0.56
C LEU A 120 13.15 11.99 -0.24
N ARG A 121 11.89 12.13 0.19
CA ARG A 121 11.34 13.39 0.68
C ARG A 121 10.74 13.18 2.07
N PRO A 122 10.71 14.23 2.91
CA PRO A 122 10.01 14.16 4.18
C PRO A 122 8.54 13.73 4.00
N MET A 123 8.09 12.80 4.82
CA MET A 123 6.71 12.34 4.86
C MET A 123 5.93 13.16 5.89
N SER A 124 4.65 13.46 5.63
CA SER A 124 3.83 14.15 6.63
C SER A 124 3.69 13.32 7.91
N LEU A 125 3.81 13.95 9.09
CA LEU A 125 3.50 13.31 10.37
C LEU A 125 2.07 12.77 10.38
N ARG A 126 1.15 13.45 9.69
CA ARG A 126 -0.25 13.03 9.61
C ARG A 126 -0.44 11.66 8.97
N ALA A 127 0.49 11.21 8.14
CA ALA A 127 0.42 9.90 7.49
C ALA A 127 0.51 8.73 8.47
N VAL A 128 1.18 8.93 9.62
CA VAL A 128 1.41 7.89 10.64
C VAL A 128 0.58 8.11 11.91
N VAL A 129 0.08 9.33 12.16
CA VAL A 129 -0.78 9.62 13.32
C VAL A 129 -2.27 9.43 13.03
N ASP A 130 -2.71 9.65 11.78
CA ASP A 130 -4.10 9.55 11.36
C ASP A 130 -4.28 8.32 10.47
N ILE A 131 -4.57 7.17 11.06
CA ILE A 131 -5.16 6.07 10.28
C ILE A 131 -6.67 6.20 10.30
N SER A 132 -7.33 5.95 9.17
CA SER A 132 -8.77 5.70 9.14
C SER A 132 -9.00 4.22 9.42
N PRO A 133 -9.41 3.83 10.65
CA PRO A 133 -9.57 2.42 11.00
C PRO A 133 -10.70 1.80 10.16
N GLY A 134 -10.51 0.55 9.73
CA GLY A 134 -11.55 -0.25 9.07
C GLY A 134 -12.01 0.21 7.68
N LEU A 135 -11.52 1.34 7.16
CA LEU A 135 -12.07 1.89 5.92
C LEU A 135 -11.75 1.03 4.69
N VAL A 136 -10.72 0.17 4.68
CA VAL A 136 -10.39 -0.64 3.49
C VAL A 136 -11.08 -2.00 3.54
N THR A 137 -11.10 -2.65 4.69
CA THR A 137 -11.48 -4.06 4.78
C THR A 137 -12.97 -4.31 4.68
N ASP A 138 -13.81 -3.42 5.23
CA ASP A 138 -15.22 -3.76 5.41
C ASP A 138 -16.03 -3.69 4.10
N TRP A 139 -15.68 -2.78 3.17
CA TRP A 139 -16.32 -2.71 1.85
C TRP A 139 -15.55 -3.47 0.76
N ALA A 140 -14.21 -3.54 0.83
CA ALA A 140 -13.44 -4.17 -0.24
C ALA A 140 -13.68 -5.69 -0.31
N LYS A 141 -14.04 -6.32 0.82
CA LYS A 141 -14.40 -7.75 0.90
C LYS A 141 -15.54 -8.15 -0.04
N SER A 142 -16.54 -7.29 -0.24
CA SER A 142 -17.66 -7.59 -1.13
C SER A 142 -17.41 -7.09 -2.55
N VAL A 143 -16.82 -5.90 -2.71
CA VAL A 143 -16.64 -5.24 -4.00
C VAL A 143 -15.50 -5.84 -4.82
N TYR A 144 -14.38 -6.18 -4.17
CA TYR A 144 -13.19 -6.75 -4.79
C TYR A 144 -12.97 -8.21 -4.36
N LYS A 145 -14.03 -8.96 -4.07
CA LYS A 145 -13.93 -10.40 -3.82
C LYS A 145 -13.19 -11.07 -4.99
N GLY A 146 -12.16 -11.87 -4.70
CA GLY A 146 -11.29 -12.50 -5.69
C GLY A 146 -10.34 -11.54 -6.43
N ARG A 147 -10.32 -10.24 -6.09
CA ARG A 147 -9.54 -9.20 -6.77
C ARG A 147 -8.72 -8.34 -5.81
N MET A 148 -8.46 -8.87 -4.63
CA MET A 148 -7.55 -8.32 -3.64
C MET A 148 -6.36 -9.25 -3.48
N ALA A 149 -5.16 -8.74 -3.74
CA ALA A 149 -3.94 -9.52 -3.60
C ALA A 149 -2.93 -8.85 -2.68
N TYR A 150 -2.10 -9.68 -2.05
CA TYR A 150 -0.99 -9.25 -1.21
C TYR A 150 0.29 -9.95 -1.63
N ILE A 151 1.32 -9.19 -1.95
CA ILE A 151 2.67 -9.65 -2.23
C ILE A 151 3.48 -9.49 -0.94
N ARG A 152 3.64 -10.61 -0.24
CA ARG A 152 4.42 -10.74 0.99
C ARG A 152 5.90 -10.73 0.68
N CYS A 153 6.64 -9.86 1.34
CA CYS A 153 8.10 -9.79 1.24
C CYS A 153 8.72 -10.44 2.48
N THR A 154 9.32 -11.62 2.32
CA THR A 154 9.70 -12.48 3.47
C THR A 154 10.98 -12.07 4.18
N LYS A 155 11.77 -11.16 3.59
CA LYS A 155 12.99 -10.58 4.19
C LYS A 155 12.81 -9.11 4.57
N ASP A 156 11.56 -8.64 4.62
CA ASP A 156 11.25 -7.25 4.92
C ASP A 156 11.59 -6.92 6.39
N ALA A 157 12.51 -5.97 6.58
CA ALA A 157 12.91 -5.48 7.89
C ALA A 157 12.05 -4.31 8.39
N GLN A 158 11.28 -3.66 7.52
CA GLN A 158 10.42 -2.51 7.83
C GLN A 158 9.02 -2.95 8.24
N VAL A 159 8.49 -3.95 7.55
CA VAL A 159 7.24 -4.62 7.92
C VAL A 159 7.55 -6.11 8.05
N PRO A 160 7.99 -6.58 9.23
CA PRO A 160 8.33 -7.98 9.45
C PRO A 160 7.22 -8.93 8.98
N VAL A 161 7.60 -10.10 8.46
CA VAL A 161 6.64 -11.06 7.88
C VAL A 161 5.51 -11.44 8.84
N ALA A 162 5.81 -11.57 10.13
CA ALA A 162 4.82 -11.84 11.16
C ALA A 162 3.77 -10.72 11.28
N ASP A 163 4.16 -9.46 11.11
CA ASP A 163 3.25 -8.32 11.14
C ASP A 163 2.43 -8.23 9.85
N GLN A 164 3.02 -8.56 8.69
CA GLN A 164 2.28 -8.70 7.43
C GLN A 164 1.17 -9.75 7.58
N ASP A 165 1.50 -10.92 8.12
CA ASP A 165 0.57 -12.03 8.34
C ASP A 165 -0.51 -11.68 9.37
N LEU A 166 -0.13 -11.04 10.47
CA LEU A 166 -1.09 -10.56 11.47
C LEU A 166 -2.07 -9.54 10.86
N MET A 167 -1.59 -8.60 10.05
CA MET A 167 -2.46 -7.63 9.37
C MET A 167 -3.41 -8.31 8.39
N LEU A 168 -2.93 -9.30 7.61
CA LEU A 168 -3.77 -10.10 6.72
C LEU A 168 -4.86 -10.84 7.50
N GLU A 169 -4.51 -11.51 8.60
CA GLU A 169 -5.47 -12.21 9.47
C GLU A 169 -6.52 -11.23 10.03
N LYS A 170 -6.06 -10.13 10.64
CA LYS A 170 -6.94 -9.13 11.30
C LYS A 170 -7.82 -8.37 10.31
N SER A 171 -7.37 -8.22 9.07
CA SER A 171 -8.17 -7.62 8.00
C SER A 171 -9.45 -8.42 7.72
N GLY A 172 -9.41 -9.75 7.95
CA GLY A 172 -10.54 -10.67 7.79
C GLY A 172 -11.10 -10.73 6.37
N GLY A 173 -10.31 -10.39 5.35
CA GLY A 173 -10.69 -10.46 3.94
C GLY A 173 -10.19 -11.74 3.26
N GLU A 174 -10.80 -12.11 2.14
CA GLU A 174 -10.26 -13.13 1.24
C GLU A 174 -9.15 -12.50 0.40
N TRP A 175 -7.91 -12.93 0.62
CA TRP A 175 -6.72 -12.40 -0.05
C TRP A 175 -6.06 -13.44 -0.94
N ILE A 176 -5.72 -13.04 -2.16
CA ILE A 176 -4.79 -13.79 -3.01
C ILE A 176 -3.38 -13.44 -2.57
N VAL A 177 -2.71 -14.34 -1.87
CA VAL A 177 -1.36 -14.07 -1.34
C VAL A 177 -0.29 -14.69 -2.23
N ARG A 178 0.70 -13.88 -2.62
CA ARG A 178 1.96 -14.31 -3.24
C ARG A 178 3.11 -13.95 -2.30
N SER A 179 4.17 -14.74 -2.29
CA SER A 179 5.34 -14.48 -1.43
C SER A 179 6.59 -14.36 -2.29
N MET A 180 7.43 -13.38 -1.97
CA MET A 180 8.72 -13.12 -2.61
C MET A 180 9.83 -13.12 -1.56
N ALA A 181 10.99 -13.69 -1.91
CA ALA A 181 12.17 -13.71 -1.06
C ALA A 181 12.92 -12.36 -1.07
N ALA A 182 12.19 -11.28 -0.84
CA ALA A 182 12.61 -9.90 -0.96
C ALA A 182 12.47 -9.11 0.35
N GLY A 183 13.26 -8.03 0.47
CA GLY A 183 13.13 -6.97 1.46
C GLY A 183 11.98 -6.01 1.15
N HIS A 184 12.04 -4.80 1.69
CA HIS A 184 10.90 -3.86 1.61
C HIS A 184 10.66 -3.28 0.20
N SER A 185 11.67 -3.31 -0.67
CA SER A 185 11.64 -2.63 -1.99
C SER A 185 11.87 -3.59 -3.17
N PRO A 186 10.99 -4.60 -3.38
CA PRO A 186 11.17 -5.60 -4.45
C PRO A 186 11.17 -5.00 -5.86
N PHE A 187 10.63 -3.80 -6.03
CA PHE A 187 10.68 -3.05 -7.29
C PHE A 187 12.08 -2.53 -7.63
N LEU A 188 13.01 -2.50 -6.67
CA LEU A 188 14.43 -2.20 -6.90
C LEU A 188 15.28 -3.47 -6.94
N SER A 189 15.06 -4.42 -6.03
CA SER A 189 15.90 -5.63 -5.92
C SER A 189 15.52 -6.73 -6.91
N TYR A 190 14.23 -6.95 -7.18
CA TYR A 190 13.74 -8.01 -8.07
C TYR A 190 12.63 -7.53 -9.04
N PRO A 191 12.87 -6.48 -9.84
CA PRO A 191 11.84 -5.84 -10.65
C PRO A 191 11.16 -6.80 -11.65
N ALA A 192 11.92 -7.73 -12.25
CA ALA A 192 11.38 -8.68 -13.22
C ALA A 192 10.44 -9.71 -12.57
N GLU A 193 10.81 -10.24 -11.40
CA GLU A 193 9.97 -11.19 -10.65
C GLU A 193 8.71 -10.51 -10.11
N LEU A 194 8.84 -9.29 -9.61
CA LEU A 194 7.70 -8.50 -9.16
C LEU A 194 6.73 -8.21 -10.32
N ALA A 195 7.25 -7.77 -11.48
CA ALA A 195 6.44 -7.49 -12.66
C ALA A 195 5.67 -8.75 -13.11
N LYS A 196 6.35 -9.91 -13.18
CA LYS A 196 5.70 -11.18 -13.51
C LYS A 196 4.58 -11.54 -12.53
N THR A 197 4.82 -11.32 -11.24
CA THR A 197 3.82 -11.58 -10.19
C THR A 197 2.60 -10.67 -10.34
N ILE A 198 2.82 -9.37 -10.60
CA ILE A 198 1.74 -8.40 -10.82
C ILE A 198 0.92 -8.75 -12.07
N VAL A 199 1.57 -9.12 -13.18
CA VAL A 199 0.88 -9.52 -14.41
C VAL A 199 0.03 -10.76 -14.19
N SER A 200 0.57 -11.79 -13.53
CA SER A 200 -0.18 -13.00 -13.20
C SER A 200 -1.39 -12.73 -12.31
N LEU A 201 -1.29 -11.81 -11.35
CA LEU A 201 -2.43 -11.39 -10.53
C LEU A 201 -3.47 -10.62 -11.35
N ALA A 202 -3.03 -9.77 -12.28
CA ALA A 202 -3.93 -9.04 -13.16
C ALA A 202 -4.74 -9.98 -14.07
N GLU A 203 -4.10 -11.02 -14.61
CA GLU A 203 -4.75 -12.10 -15.37
C GLU A 203 -5.80 -12.82 -14.52
N GLU A 204 -5.45 -13.24 -13.30
CA GLU A 204 -6.37 -13.90 -12.35
C GLU A 204 -7.58 -13.02 -11.98
N PHE A 205 -7.44 -11.68 -12.01
CA PHE A 205 -8.56 -10.76 -11.74
C PHE A 205 -9.55 -10.61 -12.89
N MET A 206 -9.18 -11.05 -14.10
CA MET A 206 -9.99 -10.96 -15.32
C MET A 206 -10.73 -12.27 -15.65
N ASP A 207 -10.31 -13.38 -15.04
CA ASP A 207 -10.96 -14.70 -15.14
C ASP A 207 -12.26 -14.78 -14.29
#